data_AF-A0A352MZQ6-F1
#
_entry.id   AF-A0A352MZQ6-F1
#
_cell.length_a   1.000
_cell.length_b   1.000
_cell.length_c   1.000
_cell.angle_alpha   90.00
_cell.angle_beta   90.00
_cell.angle_gamma   90.00
#
_symmetry.space_group_name_H-M   'P 1'
#
loop_
_entity.id
_entity.type
_entity.pdbx_description
1 polymer ?
#
loop_
_entity_poly.entity_id
_entity_poly.type
_entity_poly.pdbx_seq_one_letter_code
_entity_poly.pdbx_strand_id
1 'polypeptide(L)'
;MMTFPYISQIVVNNCYTYQNFRIPNYELSQIRHIILTGKNGSGKTTILNRIAFLLSQLHDGKDREKGINDLKNTIRANMKHSLRNSWEQQLQYYNDIDLKYIEGNANVLIEHPEDYIISFFKAHRKVDLKEVETVTKEVEFIKLFKQNDTSGFINQFKQYLVNKKVYEAFDYMNSNDLKINQSKLFFDNLTLTLRSIFKDDQLELDFVQESFEFYLKLKDDRKVTFNQLSEGFSAYLSILMDLLMRADLLRKDKINYSLEPEGIVLIDEPETHLHLSMQYEILPLINKLFPKIQLVVATHSPAIISSLKNAVIYDLTSKDGASDWVLGSSFSELMIKHFGLENEYSSFADKIIFDINKAVRENSIDNLRAILIENDRYLTPSLRLEIESQIISINSRAD
;
A
#
# COMPACT_ATOMS: atom_id res chain seq x y z
N MET A 1 23.57 19.79 3.99
CA MET A 1 22.65 18.98 3.17
C MET A 1 21.25 19.34 3.62
N MET A 2 20.37 19.73 2.69
CA MET A 2 18.96 19.87 3.03
C MET A 2 18.37 18.48 3.26
N THR A 3 17.74 18.27 4.41
CA THR A 3 17.12 17.01 4.80
C THR A 3 15.72 16.91 4.20
N PHE A 4 15.35 15.75 3.65
CA PHE A 4 14.01 15.54 3.13
C PHE A 4 12.95 15.64 4.26
N PRO A 5 11.87 16.43 4.07
CA PRO A 5 10.88 16.68 5.10
C PRO A 5 9.86 15.53 5.17
N TYR A 6 10.18 14.50 5.96
CA TYR A 6 9.25 13.42 6.28
C TYR A 6 8.12 13.88 7.20
N ILE A 7 6.90 13.38 7.02
CA ILE A 7 5.74 13.77 7.83
C ILE A 7 5.92 13.28 9.27
N SER A 8 5.95 14.20 10.22
CA SER A 8 6.02 13.89 11.66
C SER A 8 4.65 13.76 12.30
N GLN A 9 3.67 14.53 11.83
CA GLN A 9 2.32 14.58 12.38
C GLN A 9 1.36 15.20 11.35
N ILE A 10 0.15 14.64 11.25
CA ILE A 10 -0.95 15.14 10.46
C ILE A 10 -1.94 15.80 11.42
N VAL A 11 -2.16 17.10 11.29
CA VAL A 11 -3.17 17.84 12.04
C VAL A 11 -4.46 17.79 11.24
N VAL A 12 -5.49 17.14 11.76
CA VAL A 12 -6.79 17.00 11.10
C VAL A 12 -7.78 17.97 11.73
N ASN A 13 -8.11 19.03 11.01
CA ASN A 13 -9.14 19.97 11.41
C ASN A 13 -10.52 19.40 11.09
N ASN A 14 -10.68 18.78 9.91
CA ASN A 14 -11.94 18.19 9.48
C ASN A 14 -11.72 17.06 8.46
N CYS A 15 -12.30 15.89 8.71
CA CYS A 15 -12.38 14.78 7.75
C CYS A 15 -13.83 14.30 7.54
N TYR A 16 -14.79 15.23 7.66
CA TYR A 16 -16.25 15.02 7.71
C TYR A 16 -16.74 14.31 8.97
N THR A 17 -16.23 13.11 9.24
CA THR A 17 -16.70 12.26 10.35
C THR A 17 -16.17 12.75 11.69
N TYR A 18 -14.93 13.21 11.72
CA TYR A 18 -14.24 13.68 12.91
C TYR A 18 -13.53 15.00 12.64
N GLN A 19 -13.31 15.76 13.71
CA GLN A 19 -12.73 17.10 13.67
C GLN A 19 -11.73 17.28 14.82
N ASN A 20 -10.75 18.16 14.59
CA ASN A 20 -9.78 18.65 15.58
C ASN A 20 -9.02 17.55 16.34
N PHE A 21 -8.21 16.77 15.62
CA PHE A 21 -7.33 15.76 16.22
C PHE A 21 -5.99 15.68 15.46
N ARG A 22 -5.05 14.86 15.95
CA ARG A 22 -3.69 14.78 15.39
C ARG A 22 -3.28 13.32 15.19
N ILE A 23 -2.53 13.04 14.13
CA ILE A 23 -2.08 11.69 13.79
C ILE A 23 -0.56 11.67 13.57
N PRO A 24 0.24 11.04 14.45
CA PRO A 24 -0.14 10.61 15.80
C PRO A 24 -0.48 11.80 16.71
N ASN A 25 -0.91 11.49 17.95
CA ASN A 25 -1.14 12.49 18.99
C ASN A 25 0.14 13.23 19.45
N TYR A 26 1.30 12.75 19.04
CA TYR A 26 2.62 13.34 19.26
C TYR A 26 3.33 13.53 17.91
N GLU A 27 4.42 14.31 17.89
CA GLU A 27 5.27 14.46 16.71
C GLU A 27 6.35 13.39 16.70
N LEU A 28 6.55 12.76 15.54
CA LEU A 28 7.61 11.78 15.36
C LEU A 28 8.97 12.48 15.33
N SER A 29 9.96 11.90 16.01
CA SER A 29 11.36 12.36 16.00
C SER A 29 12.23 11.66 14.96
N GLN A 30 11.72 10.59 14.34
CA GLN A 30 12.42 9.78 13.34
C GLN A 30 11.42 9.18 12.36
N ILE A 31 11.91 8.77 11.19
CA ILE A 31 11.06 8.25 10.10
C ILE A 31 10.33 7.00 10.59
N ARG A 32 9.00 7.12 10.68
CA ARG A 32 8.09 5.99 10.88
C ARG A 32 7.00 6.04 9.82
N HIS A 33 6.55 4.88 9.37
CA HIS A 33 5.37 4.78 8.52
C HIS A 33 4.12 5.11 9.35
N ILE A 34 3.05 5.55 8.70
CA ILE A 34 1.77 5.88 9.34
C ILE A 34 0.69 4.97 8.73
N ILE A 35 0.00 4.20 9.55
CA ILE A 35 -1.10 3.32 9.12
C ILE A 35 -2.38 3.82 9.78
N LEU A 36 -3.33 4.25 8.95
CA LEU A 36 -4.66 4.67 9.35
C LEU A 36 -5.62 3.49 9.25
N THR A 37 -6.28 3.18 10.35
CA THR A 37 -7.29 2.13 10.48
C THR A 37 -8.59 2.69 11.08
N GLY A 38 -9.62 1.86 11.19
CA GLY A 38 -10.92 2.19 11.76
C GLY A 38 -12.06 1.82 10.82
N LYS A 39 -13.31 1.95 11.29
CA LYS A 39 -14.53 1.51 10.57
C LYS A 39 -14.78 2.24 9.25
N ASN A 40 -15.63 1.66 8.40
CA ASN A 40 -16.01 2.28 7.12
C ASN A 40 -16.62 3.67 7.38
N GLY A 41 -16.24 4.66 6.58
CA GLY A 41 -16.67 6.04 6.78
C GLY A 41 -15.94 6.79 7.90
N SER A 42 -14.88 6.23 8.51
CA SER A 42 -14.09 6.94 9.55
C SER A 42 -13.25 8.11 9.02
N GLY A 43 -13.15 8.30 7.70
CA GLY A 43 -12.42 9.39 7.07
C GLY A 43 -11.01 9.05 6.56
N LYS A 44 -10.58 7.77 6.57
CA LYS A 44 -9.25 7.33 6.11
C LYS A 44 -8.90 7.80 4.69
N THR A 45 -9.72 7.40 3.71
CA THR A 45 -9.57 7.81 2.30
C THR A 45 -9.64 9.33 2.15
N THR A 46 -10.50 10.01 2.92
CA THR A 46 -10.57 11.47 2.91
C THR A 46 -9.25 12.08 3.33
N ILE A 47 -8.68 11.66 4.45
CA ILE A 47 -7.39 12.15 4.95
C ILE A 47 -6.29 11.89 3.92
N LEU A 48 -6.17 10.68 3.37
CA LEU A 48 -5.17 10.38 2.33
C LEU A 48 -5.29 11.27 1.10
N ASN A 49 -6.52 11.50 0.61
CA ASN A 49 -6.75 12.39 -0.52
C ASN A 49 -6.33 13.84 -0.22
N ARG A 50 -6.51 14.30 1.03
CA ARG A 50 -6.07 15.64 1.45
C ARG A 50 -4.54 15.73 1.54
N ILE A 51 -3.88 14.69 2.05
CA ILE A 51 -2.41 14.63 2.08
C ILE A 51 -1.87 14.65 0.64
N ALA A 52 -2.44 13.81 -0.24
CA ALA A 52 -2.07 13.75 -1.64
C ALA A 52 -2.21 15.11 -2.32
N PHE A 53 -3.31 15.82 -2.05
CA PHE A 53 -3.52 17.17 -2.55
C PHE A 53 -2.44 18.14 -2.05
N LEU A 54 -2.18 18.22 -0.75
CA LEU A 54 -1.16 19.14 -0.22
C LEU A 54 0.23 18.86 -0.80
N LEU A 55 0.62 17.59 -0.85
CA LEU A 55 1.89 17.16 -1.44
C LEU A 55 1.98 17.50 -2.94
N SER A 56 0.89 17.37 -3.70
CA SER A 56 0.89 17.76 -5.11
C SER A 56 1.03 19.27 -5.30
N GLN A 57 0.46 20.09 -4.41
CA GLN A 57 0.60 21.55 -4.48
C GLN A 57 2.04 21.99 -4.19
N LEU A 58 2.70 21.35 -3.22
CA LEU A 58 4.12 21.59 -2.95
C LEU A 58 4.99 21.19 -4.15
N HIS A 59 4.71 20.03 -4.76
CA HIS A 59 5.39 19.59 -5.98
C HIS A 59 5.22 20.56 -7.16
N ASP A 60 4.06 21.20 -7.27
CA ASP A 60 3.77 22.26 -8.27
C ASP A 60 4.37 23.63 -7.91
N GLY A 61 5.20 23.71 -6.86
CA GLY A 61 5.87 24.93 -6.41
C GLY A 61 4.94 25.95 -5.73
N LYS A 62 3.86 25.46 -5.12
CA LYS A 62 2.91 26.27 -4.36
C LYS A 62 2.99 25.88 -2.90
N ASP A 63 3.55 26.78 -2.08
CA ASP A 63 3.37 26.70 -0.65
C ASP A 63 1.89 26.89 -0.28
N ARG A 64 1.56 26.55 0.97
CA ARG A 64 0.20 26.59 1.49
C ARG A 64 -0.42 28.00 1.41
N GLU A 65 0.31 29.03 1.78
CA GLU A 65 -0.22 30.40 1.82
C GLU A 65 -0.49 30.94 0.42
N LYS A 66 0.48 30.73 -0.49
CA LYS A 66 0.38 31.07 -1.90
C LYS A 66 -0.78 30.33 -2.56
N GLY A 67 -0.89 29.02 -2.36
CA GLY A 67 -1.98 28.21 -2.92
C GLY A 67 -3.37 28.66 -2.45
N ILE A 68 -3.51 29.00 -1.16
CA ILE A 68 -4.76 29.56 -0.61
C ILE A 68 -5.07 30.92 -1.23
N ASN A 69 -4.08 31.81 -1.33
CA ASN A 69 -4.26 33.16 -1.86
C ASN A 69 -4.62 33.12 -3.36
N ASP A 70 -3.95 32.29 -4.14
CA ASP A 70 -4.23 32.08 -5.56
C ASP A 70 -5.67 31.59 -5.75
N LEU A 71 -6.10 30.56 -5.03
CA LEU A 71 -7.48 30.05 -5.11
C LEU A 71 -8.51 31.10 -4.71
N LYS A 72 -8.28 31.85 -3.62
CA LYS A 72 -9.19 32.93 -3.20
C LYS A 72 -9.32 33.99 -4.29
N ASN A 73 -8.23 34.37 -4.93
CA ASN A 73 -8.22 35.34 -6.03
C ASN A 73 -8.96 34.78 -7.25
N THR A 74 -8.70 33.52 -7.63
CA THR A 74 -9.39 32.83 -8.74
C THR A 74 -10.90 32.76 -8.50
N ILE A 75 -11.34 32.38 -7.31
CA ILE A 75 -12.77 32.28 -6.95
C ILE A 75 -13.45 33.66 -7.02
N ARG A 76 -12.81 34.69 -6.48
CA ARG A 76 -13.31 36.08 -6.51
C ARG A 76 -13.45 36.61 -7.94
N ALA A 77 -12.47 36.33 -8.79
CA ALA A 77 -12.47 36.77 -10.19
C ALA A 77 -13.50 36.03 -11.06
N ASN A 78 -13.94 34.83 -10.67
CA ASN A 78 -14.70 33.91 -11.52
C ASN A 78 -16.04 33.46 -10.90
N MET A 79 -16.87 34.41 -10.47
CA MET A 79 -18.09 34.12 -9.69
C MET A 79 -19.10 33.16 -10.33
N LYS A 80 -19.16 33.07 -11.67
CA LYS A 80 -20.12 32.22 -12.41
C LYS A 80 -19.45 31.07 -13.19
N HIS A 81 -18.17 30.79 -12.94
CA HIS A 81 -17.44 29.77 -13.68
C HIS A 81 -17.86 28.35 -13.27
N SER A 82 -17.94 27.43 -14.22
CA SER A 82 -18.38 26.05 -14.00
C SER A 82 -17.51 25.28 -12.99
N LEU A 83 -16.22 25.58 -12.96
CA LEU A 83 -15.25 24.96 -12.04
C LEU A 83 -15.19 25.60 -10.65
N ARG A 84 -16.01 26.62 -10.36
CA ARG A 84 -15.94 27.35 -9.08
C ARG A 84 -16.09 26.43 -7.87
N ASN A 85 -17.04 25.49 -7.92
CA ASN A 85 -17.26 24.53 -6.84
C ASN A 85 -16.02 23.65 -6.59
N SER A 86 -15.26 23.32 -7.65
CA SER A 86 -14.01 22.57 -7.54
C SER A 86 -12.92 23.37 -6.84
N TRP A 87 -12.77 24.66 -7.16
CA TRP A 87 -11.82 25.53 -6.47
C TRP A 87 -12.19 25.78 -5.00
N GLU A 88 -13.48 25.96 -4.71
CA GLU A 88 -13.97 26.08 -3.33
C GLU A 88 -13.70 24.79 -2.53
N GLN A 89 -13.88 23.62 -3.17
CA GLN A 89 -13.52 22.33 -2.60
C GLN A 89 -11.99 22.22 -2.36
N GLN A 90 -11.14 22.64 -3.31
CA GLN A 90 -9.69 22.66 -3.11
C GLN A 90 -9.26 23.61 -1.98
N LEU A 91 -9.93 24.76 -1.84
CA LEU A 91 -9.70 25.68 -0.72
C LEU A 91 -10.09 25.04 0.61
N GLN A 92 -11.19 24.26 0.64
CA GLN A 92 -11.54 23.46 1.80
C GLN A 92 -10.45 22.43 2.12
N TYR A 93 -9.83 21.81 1.11
CA TYR A 93 -8.80 20.78 1.33
C TYR A 93 -7.59 21.32 2.07
N TYR A 94 -7.18 22.56 1.76
CA TYR A 94 -6.17 23.25 2.55
C TYR A 94 -6.59 23.35 4.01
N ASN A 95 -7.82 23.75 4.30
CA ASN A 95 -8.28 23.93 5.68
C ASN A 95 -8.51 22.62 6.43
N ASP A 96 -8.84 21.53 5.74
CA ASP A 96 -9.21 20.25 6.34
C ASP A 96 -8.05 19.61 7.11
N ILE A 97 -6.81 19.71 6.61
CA ILE A 97 -5.62 19.17 7.29
C ILE A 97 -4.40 20.09 7.19
N ASP A 98 -3.42 19.85 8.06
CA ASP A 98 -2.08 20.43 7.98
C ASP A 98 -1.00 19.37 8.26
N LEU A 99 0.18 19.54 7.69
CA LEU A 99 1.28 18.58 7.77
C LEU A 99 2.46 19.19 8.51
N LYS A 100 2.92 18.49 9.55
CA LYS A 100 4.19 18.77 10.21
C LYS A 100 5.25 17.78 9.74
N TYR A 101 6.50 18.21 9.81
CA TYR A 101 7.64 17.46 9.32
C TYR A 101 8.69 17.24 10.42
N ILE A 102 9.42 16.12 10.36
CA ILE A 102 10.37 15.69 11.40
C ILE A 102 11.55 16.67 11.48
N GLU A 103 12.11 17.00 10.34
CA GLU A 103 13.18 17.97 10.16
C GLU A 103 12.99 18.68 8.83
N GLY A 104 13.38 19.96 8.75
CA GLY A 104 13.35 20.73 7.51
C GLY A 104 12.07 21.54 7.26
N ASN A 105 12.13 22.33 6.19
CA ASN A 105 11.04 23.18 5.73
C ASN A 105 10.34 22.46 4.56
N ALA A 106 9.01 22.48 4.50
CA ALA A 106 8.24 21.97 3.37
C ALA A 106 8.70 22.58 2.02
N ASN A 107 9.32 23.77 2.05
CA ASN A 107 9.92 24.42 0.88
C ASN A 107 11.00 23.57 0.19
N VAL A 108 11.65 22.62 0.87
CA VAL A 108 12.56 21.67 0.21
C VAL A 108 11.84 20.88 -0.88
N LEU A 109 10.56 20.57 -0.69
CA LEU A 109 9.74 19.90 -1.70
C LEU A 109 9.44 20.81 -2.91
N ILE A 110 9.43 22.12 -2.70
CA ILE A 110 9.21 23.10 -3.77
C ILE A 110 10.50 23.34 -4.57
N GLU A 111 11.64 23.39 -3.89
CA GLU A 111 12.93 23.75 -4.50
C GLU A 111 13.51 22.63 -5.36
N HIS A 112 13.26 21.37 -4.99
CA HIS A 112 13.83 20.18 -5.63
C HIS A 112 12.79 19.07 -5.88
N PRO A 113 11.70 19.33 -6.65
CA PRO A 113 10.63 18.36 -6.89
C PRO A 113 11.08 17.11 -7.65
N GLU A 114 12.22 17.18 -8.33
CA GLU A 114 12.87 16.08 -9.03
C GLU A 114 13.81 15.22 -8.17
N ASP A 115 13.95 15.48 -6.87
CA ASP A 115 14.93 14.76 -6.02
C ASP A 115 14.30 13.67 -5.15
N TYR A 116 12.98 13.51 -5.21
CA TYR A 116 12.24 12.61 -4.34
C TYR A 116 11.06 11.92 -5.04
N ILE A 117 10.45 10.95 -4.36
CA ILE A 117 9.27 10.23 -4.83
C ILE A 117 8.04 10.66 -4.01
N ILE A 118 7.03 11.19 -4.70
CA ILE A 118 5.67 11.29 -4.16
C ILE A 118 4.77 10.47 -5.06
N SER A 119 4.06 9.47 -4.51
CA SER A 119 3.08 8.69 -5.26
C SER A 119 1.81 8.49 -4.42
N PHE A 120 0.65 8.40 -5.08
CA PHE A 120 -0.61 8.12 -4.41
C PHE A 120 -1.41 7.03 -5.13
N PHE A 121 -1.57 5.91 -4.44
CA PHE A 121 -2.25 4.72 -4.92
C PHE A 121 -3.65 4.60 -4.30
N LYS A 122 -4.68 5.02 -5.04
CA LYS A 122 -6.10 4.92 -4.64
C LYS A 122 -6.57 3.45 -4.52
N ALA A 123 -7.66 3.19 -3.80
CA ALA A 123 -8.19 1.82 -3.57
C ALA A 123 -8.50 1.03 -4.85
N HIS A 124 -9.23 1.63 -5.79
CA HIS A 124 -9.56 0.98 -7.06
C HIS A 124 -8.51 1.33 -8.12
N ARG A 125 -7.60 0.38 -8.38
CA ARG A 125 -6.55 0.51 -9.39
C ARG A 125 -6.87 -0.47 -10.51
N LYS A 126 -7.23 0.06 -11.69
CA LYS A 126 -7.26 -0.75 -12.90
C LYS A 126 -5.90 -0.66 -13.55
N VAL A 127 -5.17 -1.78 -13.57
CA VAL A 127 -3.89 -1.88 -14.26
C VAL A 127 -4.19 -2.26 -15.70
N ASP A 128 -3.81 -1.38 -16.63
CA ASP A 128 -4.00 -1.60 -18.06
C ASP A 128 -2.71 -1.19 -18.78
N LEU A 129 -1.79 -2.15 -18.92
CA LEU A 129 -0.50 -1.86 -19.51
C LEU A 129 -0.65 -1.81 -21.03
N LYS A 130 -0.26 -0.67 -21.60
CA LYS A 130 -0.35 -0.45 -23.04
C LYS A 130 0.59 -1.38 -23.79
N GLU A 131 0.11 -1.89 -24.92
CA GLU A 131 0.96 -2.56 -25.88
C GLU A 131 2.01 -1.60 -26.45
N VAL A 132 3.19 -2.14 -26.75
CA VAL A 132 4.34 -1.35 -27.20
C VAL A 132 4.49 -1.51 -28.71
N GLU A 133 4.07 -0.50 -29.45
CA GLU A 133 4.21 -0.49 -30.91
C GLU A 133 5.56 0.10 -31.35
N THR A 134 6.08 1.09 -30.62
CA THR A 134 7.29 1.82 -30.99
C THR A 134 8.12 2.21 -29.77
N VAL A 135 9.38 2.55 -29.99
CA VAL A 135 10.26 3.07 -28.93
C VAL A 135 9.99 4.55 -28.72
N THR A 136 9.80 4.95 -27.47
CA THR A 136 9.53 6.35 -27.11
C THR A 136 10.82 7.12 -26.79
N LYS A 137 10.82 8.46 -26.83
CA LYS A 137 11.97 9.25 -26.34
C LYS A 137 11.98 9.29 -24.82
N GLU A 138 13.17 9.19 -24.23
CA GLU A 138 13.33 9.20 -22.77
C GLU A 138 12.70 10.43 -22.07
N VAL A 139 12.78 11.60 -22.71
CA VAL A 139 12.20 12.85 -22.21
C VAL A 139 10.70 12.73 -21.91
N GLU A 140 9.97 11.84 -22.60
CA GLU A 140 8.55 11.61 -22.33
C GLU A 140 8.32 10.94 -20.97
N PHE A 141 9.19 10.02 -20.54
CA PHE A 141 9.09 9.44 -19.19
C PHE A 141 9.39 10.45 -18.10
N ILE A 142 10.34 11.37 -18.34
CA ILE A 142 10.64 12.47 -17.42
C ILE A 142 9.44 13.41 -17.29
N LYS A 143 8.74 13.70 -18.40
CA LYS A 143 7.49 14.49 -18.35
C LYS A 143 6.42 13.80 -17.53
N LEU A 144 6.20 12.51 -17.74
CA LEU A 144 5.21 11.73 -16.98
C LEU A 144 5.57 11.66 -15.49
N PHE A 145 6.85 11.45 -15.18
CA PHE A 145 7.37 11.51 -13.82
C PHE A 145 7.01 12.84 -13.13
N LYS A 146 7.22 13.97 -13.84
CA LYS A 146 6.90 15.31 -13.32
C LYS A 146 5.41 15.57 -13.14
N GLN A 147 4.54 14.99 -13.97
CA GLN A 147 3.09 15.14 -13.87
C GLN A 147 2.49 14.44 -12.64
N ASN A 148 3.25 13.52 -12.04
CA ASN A 148 2.87 12.74 -10.87
C ASN A 148 1.55 11.96 -10.99
N ASP A 149 1.14 11.62 -12.21
CA ASP A 149 -0.01 10.74 -12.47
C ASP A 149 0.42 9.27 -12.34
N THR A 150 0.11 8.66 -11.20
CA THR A 150 0.47 7.28 -10.88
C THR A 150 -0.11 6.29 -11.88
N SER A 151 -1.39 6.41 -12.25
CA SER A 151 -2.04 5.47 -13.17
C SER A 151 -1.48 5.58 -14.59
N GLY A 152 -1.31 6.81 -15.08
CA GLY A 152 -0.70 7.07 -16.38
C GLY A 152 0.74 6.57 -16.47
N PHE A 153 1.50 6.68 -15.38
CA PHE A 153 2.89 6.21 -15.30
C PHE A 153 3.00 4.68 -15.32
N ILE A 154 2.16 3.98 -14.55
CA ILE A 154 2.11 2.50 -14.52
C ILE A 154 1.76 1.93 -15.90
N ASN A 155 0.82 2.55 -16.61
CA ASN A 155 0.41 2.08 -17.95
C ASN A 155 1.55 2.11 -18.97
N GLN A 156 2.62 2.86 -18.70
CA GLN A 156 3.84 2.93 -19.51
C GLN A 156 4.93 1.95 -19.07
N PHE A 157 4.66 1.06 -18.12
CA PHE A 157 5.67 0.13 -17.60
C PHE A 157 6.25 -0.77 -18.70
N LYS A 158 5.42 -1.40 -19.55
CA LYS A 158 5.92 -2.19 -20.69
C LYS A 158 6.76 -1.34 -21.63
N GLN A 159 6.27 -0.16 -22.01
CA GLN A 159 6.98 0.81 -22.85
C GLN A 159 8.36 1.15 -22.26
N TYR A 160 8.43 1.35 -20.94
CA TYR A 160 9.66 1.66 -20.22
C TYR A 160 10.68 0.52 -20.25
N LEU A 161 10.24 -0.72 -20.04
CA LEU A 161 11.10 -1.91 -20.11
C LEU A 161 11.67 -2.11 -21.53
N VAL A 162 10.83 -1.96 -22.56
CA VAL A 162 11.25 -2.07 -23.97
C VAL A 162 12.29 -1.00 -24.28
N ASN A 163 12.02 0.24 -23.89
CA ASN A 163 12.95 1.36 -24.02
C ASN A 163 14.31 1.07 -23.37
N LYS A 164 14.31 0.50 -22.15
CA LYS A 164 15.52 0.08 -21.44
C LYS A 164 16.33 -0.93 -22.24
N LYS A 165 15.70 -1.98 -22.80
CA LYS A 165 16.39 -2.97 -23.63
C LYS A 165 16.96 -2.40 -24.93
N VAL A 166 16.23 -1.49 -25.55
CA VAL A 166 16.69 -0.81 -26.77
C VAL A 166 17.88 0.11 -26.47
N TYR A 167 17.82 0.90 -25.39
CA TYR A 167 18.94 1.76 -24.99
C TYR A 167 20.16 0.96 -24.54
N GLU A 168 19.95 -0.16 -23.84
CA GLU A 168 21.02 -1.11 -23.50
C GLU A 168 21.76 -1.58 -24.77
N ALA A 169 21.03 -1.93 -25.84
CA ALA A 169 21.65 -2.32 -27.11
C ALA A 169 22.47 -1.19 -27.76
N PHE A 170 22.00 0.06 -27.72
CA PHE A 170 22.79 1.20 -28.18
C PHE A 170 24.02 1.47 -27.31
N ASP A 171 23.90 1.30 -26.00
CA ASP A 171 25.01 1.48 -25.08
C ASP A 171 26.09 0.40 -25.30
N TYR A 172 25.71 -0.85 -25.63
CA TYR A 172 26.64 -1.88 -26.11
C TYR A 172 27.38 -1.45 -27.38
N MET A 173 26.68 -0.93 -28.39
CA MET A 173 27.30 -0.46 -29.63
C MET A 173 28.30 0.68 -29.38
N ASN A 174 28.01 1.54 -28.41
CA ASN A 174 28.86 2.67 -28.03
C ASN A 174 29.93 2.30 -26.99
N SER A 175 30.03 1.03 -26.58
CA SER A 175 30.95 0.57 -25.52
C SER A 175 30.81 1.36 -24.20
N ASN A 176 29.58 1.69 -23.82
CA ASN A 176 29.30 2.43 -22.58
C ASN A 176 29.03 1.48 -21.41
N ASP A 177 30.10 0.87 -20.90
CA ASP A 177 30.06 -0.14 -19.83
C ASP A 177 29.29 0.33 -18.58
N LEU A 178 29.35 1.63 -18.27
CA LEU A 178 28.63 2.19 -17.12
C LEU A 178 27.12 2.05 -17.29
N LYS A 179 26.55 2.45 -18.44
CA LYS A 179 25.11 2.39 -18.68
C LYS A 179 24.61 0.96 -18.90
N ILE A 180 25.44 0.10 -19.50
CA ILE A 180 25.15 -1.33 -19.63
C ILE A 180 24.97 -1.96 -18.25
N ASN A 181 25.92 -1.73 -17.35
CA ASN A 181 25.84 -2.25 -15.98
C ASN A 181 24.63 -1.69 -15.22
N GLN A 182 24.23 -0.44 -15.48
CA GLN A 182 23.03 0.17 -14.89
C GLN A 182 21.74 -0.53 -15.37
N SER A 183 21.60 -0.76 -16.67
CA SER A 183 20.45 -1.51 -17.22
C SER A 183 20.40 -2.92 -16.62
N LYS A 184 21.54 -3.59 -16.53
CA LYS A 184 21.65 -4.92 -15.93
C LYS A 184 21.20 -4.94 -14.47
N LEU A 185 21.71 -4.01 -13.65
CA LEU A 185 21.30 -3.88 -12.24
C LEU A 185 19.78 -3.65 -12.10
N PHE A 186 19.19 -2.84 -12.97
CA PHE A 186 17.74 -2.63 -12.98
C PHE A 186 16.97 -3.93 -13.25
N PHE A 187 17.34 -4.67 -14.30
CA PHE A 187 16.66 -5.93 -14.65
C PHE A 187 16.90 -7.02 -13.61
N ASP A 188 18.11 -7.14 -13.05
CA ASP A 188 18.43 -8.09 -11.98
C ASP A 188 17.54 -7.82 -10.75
N ASN A 189 17.42 -6.56 -10.33
CA ASN A 189 16.55 -6.17 -9.22
C ASN A 189 15.06 -6.42 -9.52
N LEU A 190 14.61 -6.13 -10.74
CA LEU A 190 13.24 -6.41 -11.18
C LEU A 190 12.96 -7.92 -11.13
N THR A 191 13.85 -8.75 -11.69
CA THR A 191 13.70 -10.21 -11.69
C THR A 191 13.72 -10.78 -10.27
N LEU A 192 14.62 -10.33 -9.40
CA LEU A 192 14.65 -10.75 -7.98
C LEU A 192 13.34 -10.37 -7.26
N THR A 193 12.82 -9.17 -7.53
CA THR A 193 11.55 -8.72 -6.98
C THR A 193 10.39 -9.62 -7.47
N LEU A 194 10.34 -9.92 -8.77
CA LEU A 194 9.34 -10.82 -9.35
C LEU A 194 9.45 -12.23 -8.74
N ARG A 195 10.66 -12.80 -8.61
CA ARG A 195 10.86 -14.11 -7.95
C ARG A 195 10.28 -14.15 -6.54
N SER A 196 10.52 -13.11 -5.75
CA SER A 196 9.96 -12.99 -4.39
C SER A 196 8.44 -12.96 -4.40
N ILE A 197 7.82 -12.24 -5.34
CA ILE A 197 6.36 -12.06 -5.41
C ILE A 197 5.66 -13.34 -5.87
N PHE A 198 6.20 -14.00 -6.89
CA PHE A 198 5.66 -15.24 -7.43
C PHE A 198 6.04 -16.47 -6.58
N LYS A 199 6.91 -16.29 -5.56
CA LYS A 199 7.48 -17.37 -4.75
C LYS A 199 8.10 -18.46 -5.63
N ASP A 200 8.82 -17.99 -6.63
CA ASP A 200 9.45 -18.82 -7.65
C ASP A 200 10.87 -18.32 -7.92
N ASP A 201 11.86 -18.94 -7.28
CA ASP A 201 13.27 -18.57 -7.41
C ASP A 201 13.85 -18.85 -8.80
N GLN A 202 13.17 -19.65 -9.63
CA GLN A 202 13.56 -19.96 -10.99
C GLN A 202 12.87 -19.08 -12.03
N LEU A 203 12.02 -18.12 -11.60
CA LEU A 203 11.37 -17.21 -12.52
C LEU A 203 12.41 -16.43 -13.34
N GLU A 204 12.21 -16.40 -14.65
CA GLU A 204 13.02 -15.64 -15.60
C GLU A 204 12.15 -14.59 -16.31
N LEU A 205 12.76 -13.45 -16.63
CA LEU A 205 12.14 -12.40 -17.42
C LEU A 205 12.73 -12.44 -18.83
N ASP A 206 11.94 -12.93 -19.78
CA ASP A 206 12.31 -13.16 -21.17
C ASP A 206 11.79 -12.01 -22.05
N PHE A 207 12.65 -11.40 -22.86
CA PHE A 207 12.29 -10.29 -23.75
C PHE A 207 12.31 -10.75 -25.21
N VAL A 208 11.14 -10.71 -25.86
CA VAL A 208 10.99 -11.05 -27.28
C VAL A 208 11.02 -9.77 -28.10
N GLN A 209 12.12 -9.58 -28.84
CA GLN A 209 12.41 -8.32 -29.55
C GLN A 209 11.46 -8.08 -30.72
N GLU A 210 11.03 -9.15 -31.42
CA GLU A 210 10.17 -9.09 -32.59
C GLU A 210 8.77 -8.55 -32.27
N SER A 211 8.30 -8.78 -31.04
CA SER A 211 6.97 -8.36 -30.59
C SER A 211 7.01 -7.30 -29.49
N PHE A 212 8.20 -6.84 -29.09
CA PHE A 212 8.39 -5.95 -27.94
C PHE A 212 7.63 -6.38 -26.68
N GLU A 213 7.62 -7.69 -26.40
CA GLU A 213 6.87 -8.24 -25.27
C GLU A 213 7.79 -8.91 -24.25
N PHE A 214 7.41 -8.81 -22.99
CA PHE A 214 8.07 -9.45 -21.87
C PHE A 214 7.24 -10.63 -21.36
N TYR A 215 7.89 -11.79 -21.27
CA TYR A 215 7.32 -12.99 -20.71
C TYR A 215 7.96 -13.32 -19.36
N LEU A 216 7.12 -13.56 -18.36
CA LEU A 216 7.49 -14.21 -17.11
C LEU A 216 7.49 -15.71 -17.37
N LYS A 217 8.67 -16.31 -17.40
CA LYS A 217 8.83 -17.76 -17.51
C LYS A 217 8.91 -18.34 -16.09
N LEU A 218 7.92 -19.13 -15.72
CA LEU A 218 7.81 -19.78 -14.42
C LEU A 218 8.56 -21.14 -14.42
N LYS A 219 8.82 -21.69 -13.23
CA LYS A 219 9.48 -23.00 -13.06
C LYS A 219 8.74 -24.18 -13.69
N ASP A 220 7.46 -24.04 -13.95
CA ASP A 220 6.61 -25.06 -14.59
C ASP A 220 6.48 -24.86 -16.11
N ASP A 221 7.42 -24.12 -16.70
CA ASP A 221 7.51 -23.78 -18.12
C ASP A 221 6.34 -22.93 -18.67
N ARG A 222 5.40 -22.51 -17.83
CA ARG A 222 4.40 -21.53 -18.24
C ARG A 222 5.07 -20.19 -18.53
N LYS A 223 4.68 -19.58 -19.65
CA LYS A 223 5.04 -18.23 -20.02
C LYS A 223 3.79 -17.35 -19.99
N VAL A 224 3.85 -16.26 -19.24
CA VAL A 224 2.75 -15.29 -19.14
C VAL A 224 3.27 -13.87 -19.31
N THR A 225 2.50 -13.01 -19.94
CA THR A 225 2.81 -11.57 -20.02
C THR A 225 2.27 -10.84 -18.80
N PHE A 226 2.71 -9.59 -18.58
CA PHE A 226 2.16 -8.77 -17.49
C PHE A 226 0.64 -8.54 -17.62
N ASN A 227 0.11 -8.50 -18.84
CA ASN A 227 -1.33 -8.31 -19.10
C ASN A 227 -2.16 -9.58 -18.83
N GLN A 228 -1.52 -10.74 -18.67
CA GLN A 228 -2.17 -12.03 -18.39
C GLN A 228 -2.18 -12.38 -16.90
N LEU A 229 -1.63 -11.51 -16.04
CA LEU A 229 -1.59 -11.73 -14.60
C LEU A 229 -2.98 -11.57 -13.98
N SER A 230 -3.26 -12.36 -12.93
CA SER A 230 -4.50 -12.21 -12.15
C SER A 230 -4.60 -10.82 -11.53
N GLU A 231 -5.81 -10.32 -11.29
CA GLU A 231 -6.03 -8.99 -10.70
C GLU A 231 -5.22 -8.73 -9.42
N GLY A 232 -5.10 -9.72 -8.53
CA GLY A 232 -4.30 -9.58 -7.30
C GLY A 232 -2.81 -9.38 -7.56
N PHE A 233 -2.23 -10.14 -8.48
CA PHE A 233 -0.84 -9.93 -8.91
C PHE A 233 -0.65 -8.58 -9.60
N SER A 234 -1.57 -8.18 -10.48
CA SER A 234 -1.52 -6.90 -11.17
C SER A 234 -1.59 -5.73 -10.19
N ALA A 235 -2.53 -5.76 -9.23
CA ALA A 235 -2.66 -4.73 -8.21
C ALA A 235 -1.39 -4.63 -7.35
N TYR A 236 -0.83 -5.76 -6.93
CA TYR A 236 0.43 -5.80 -6.18
C TYR A 236 1.59 -5.21 -6.97
N LEU A 237 1.77 -5.66 -8.22
CA LEU A 237 2.86 -5.22 -9.07
C LEU A 237 2.74 -3.75 -9.44
N SER A 238 1.53 -3.21 -9.59
CA SER A 238 1.31 -1.82 -9.96
C SER A 238 2.01 -0.82 -9.05
N ILE A 239 2.03 -1.09 -7.74
CA ILE A 239 2.71 -0.24 -6.75
C ILE A 239 4.22 -0.31 -6.96
N LEU A 240 4.74 -1.53 -7.15
CA LEU A 240 6.17 -1.74 -7.35
C LEU A 240 6.66 -1.22 -8.69
N MET A 241 5.87 -1.35 -9.76
CA MET A 241 6.17 -0.85 -11.09
C MET A 241 6.38 0.66 -11.08
N ASP A 242 5.46 1.41 -10.48
CA ASP A 242 5.59 2.87 -10.31
C ASP A 242 6.87 3.21 -9.53
N LEU A 243 7.06 2.61 -8.36
CA LEU A 243 8.21 2.93 -7.51
C LEU A 243 9.56 2.55 -8.14
N LEU A 244 9.65 1.39 -8.81
CA LEU A 244 10.86 0.95 -9.51
C LEU A 244 11.21 1.90 -10.67
N MET A 245 10.23 2.29 -11.48
CA MET A 245 10.43 3.24 -12.57
C MET A 245 10.86 4.62 -12.05
N ARG A 246 10.18 5.13 -11.02
CA ARG A 246 10.52 6.43 -10.40
C ARG A 246 11.92 6.43 -9.81
N ALA A 247 12.24 5.39 -9.03
CA ALA A 247 13.55 5.23 -8.42
C ALA A 247 14.67 5.16 -9.47
N ASP A 248 14.44 4.44 -10.57
CA ASP A 248 15.43 4.34 -11.63
C ASP A 248 15.65 5.67 -12.36
N LEU A 249 14.58 6.39 -12.70
CA LEU A 249 14.68 7.72 -13.32
C LEU A 249 15.47 8.70 -12.42
N LEU A 250 15.20 8.69 -11.11
CA LEU A 250 15.94 9.52 -10.13
C LEU A 250 17.43 9.16 -10.07
N ARG A 251 17.75 7.87 -9.97
CA ARG A 251 19.13 7.37 -9.94
C ARG A 251 19.89 7.75 -11.20
N LYS A 252 19.22 7.68 -12.36
CA LYS A 252 19.79 8.04 -13.65
C LYS A 252 20.06 9.53 -13.76
N ASP A 253 19.11 10.38 -13.36
CA ASP A 253 19.27 11.84 -13.37
C ASP A 253 20.46 12.28 -12.51
N LYS A 254 20.60 11.70 -11.32
CA LYS A 254 21.71 11.97 -10.38
C LYS A 254 23.01 11.23 -10.69
N ILE A 255 23.01 10.35 -11.69
CA ILE A 255 24.13 9.46 -12.04
C ILE A 255 24.63 8.69 -10.80
N ASN A 256 23.70 8.28 -9.93
CA ASN A 256 24.01 7.58 -8.69
C ASN A 256 23.01 6.44 -8.46
N TYR A 257 23.41 5.22 -8.79
CA TYR A 257 22.57 4.03 -8.65
C TYR A 257 22.64 3.40 -7.25
N SER A 258 23.55 3.88 -6.40
CA SER A 258 23.53 3.62 -4.95
C SER A 258 22.60 4.56 -4.20
N LEU A 259 22.01 5.55 -4.88
CA LEU A 259 21.02 6.44 -4.29
C LEU A 259 19.83 5.64 -3.80
N GLU A 260 19.54 5.79 -2.52
CA GLU A 260 18.28 5.39 -1.90
C GLU A 260 17.29 6.55 -2.04
N PRO A 261 16.26 6.44 -2.91
CA PRO A 261 15.33 7.53 -3.12
C PRO A 261 14.55 7.86 -1.85
N GLU A 262 14.50 9.14 -1.53
CA GLU A 262 13.69 9.68 -0.44
C GLU A 262 12.28 9.98 -0.96
N GLY A 263 11.26 9.91 -0.10
CA GLY A 263 9.90 10.12 -0.59
C GLY A 263 8.79 9.82 0.41
N ILE A 264 7.57 10.19 0.01
CA ILE A 264 6.33 9.90 0.72
C ILE A 264 5.39 9.18 -0.25
N VAL A 265 4.98 7.96 0.12
CA VAL A 265 4.06 7.16 -0.69
C VAL A 265 2.77 6.94 0.08
N LEU A 266 1.67 7.34 -0.54
CA LEU A 266 0.32 7.21 0.02
C LEU A 266 -0.37 6.00 -0.61
N ILE A 267 -0.94 5.10 0.19
CA ILE A 267 -1.61 3.89 -0.31
C ILE A 267 -2.96 3.73 0.39
N ASP A 268 -4.04 3.85 -0.37
CA ASP A 268 -5.40 3.62 0.11
C ASP A 268 -5.83 2.20 -0.26
N GLU A 269 -6.19 1.39 0.74
CA GLU A 269 -6.53 -0.02 0.61
C GLU A 269 -5.51 -0.81 -0.24
N PRO A 270 -4.26 -0.97 0.24
CA PRO A 270 -3.28 -1.84 -0.43
C PRO A 270 -3.82 -3.26 -0.62
N GLU A 271 -4.70 -3.74 0.26
CA GLU A 271 -5.26 -5.09 0.26
C GLU A 271 -6.25 -5.39 -0.86
N THR A 272 -6.77 -4.37 -1.56
CA THR A 272 -7.85 -4.55 -2.54
C THR A 272 -7.38 -5.47 -3.68
N HIS A 273 -8.12 -6.56 -3.92
CA HIS A 273 -7.81 -7.67 -4.83
C HIS A 273 -6.62 -8.58 -4.41
N LEU A 274 -5.91 -8.29 -3.32
CA LEU A 274 -4.76 -9.09 -2.89
C LEU A 274 -5.18 -10.34 -2.11
N HIS A 275 -4.54 -11.46 -2.42
CA HIS A 275 -4.60 -12.65 -1.57
C HIS A 275 -3.98 -12.37 -0.19
N LEU A 276 -4.48 -13.00 0.86
CA LEU A 276 -4.11 -12.70 2.25
C LEU A 276 -2.58 -12.74 2.50
N SER A 277 -1.88 -13.72 1.93
CA SER A 277 -0.42 -13.82 2.01
C SER A 277 0.30 -12.61 1.43
N MET A 278 -0.21 -12.05 0.32
CA MET A 278 0.37 -10.87 -0.33
C MET A 278 0.13 -9.61 0.49
N GLN A 279 -0.97 -9.54 1.25
CA GLN A 279 -1.24 -8.43 2.17
C GLN A 279 -0.16 -8.35 3.27
N TYR A 280 0.28 -9.48 3.81
CA TYR A 280 1.39 -9.49 4.79
C TYR A 280 2.75 -9.08 4.20
N GLU A 281 2.94 -9.27 2.89
CA GLU A 281 4.25 -9.12 2.25
C GLU A 281 4.45 -7.75 1.58
N ILE A 282 3.37 -7.06 1.18
CA ILE A 282 3.48 -5.87 0.32
C ILE A 282 4.22 -4.70 0.99
N LEU A 283 3.83 -4.29 2.20
CA LEU A 283 4.49 -3.16 2.86
C LEU A 283 5.94 -3.50 3.29
N PRO A 284 6.23 -4.70 3.84
CA PRO A 284 7.61 -5.10 4.12
C PRO A 284 8.50 -5.14 2.88
N LEU A 285 7.98 -5.61 1.75
CA LEU A 285 8.73 -5.64 0.50
C LEU A 285 9.06 -4.22 0.01
N ILE A 286 8.06 -3.32 0.01
CA ILE A 286 8.28 -1.90 -0.37
C ILE A 286 9.31 -1.26 0.56
N ASN A 287 9.19 -1.45 1.88
CA ASN A 287 10.13 -0.90 2.86
C ASN A 287 11.55 -1.47 2.69
N LYS A 288 11.68 -2.74 2.32
CA LYS A 288 12.99 -3.36 2.05
C LYS A 288 13.63 -2.80 0.77
N LEU A 289 12.84 -2.60 -0.29
CA LEU A 289 13.34 -2.09 -1.57
C LEU A 289 13.64 -0.58 -1.53
N PHE A 290 12.88 0.16 -0.73
CA PHE A 290 12.95 1.62 -0.64
C PHE A 290 12.95 2.07 0.83
N PRO A 291 14.05 1.86 1.57
CA PRO A 291 14.11 2.08 3.02
C PRO A 291 13.95 3.53 3.45
N LYS A 292 14.19 4.48 2.52
CA LYS A 292 14.03 5.92 2.73
C LYS A 292 12.68 6.47 2.28
N ILE A 293 11.73 5.62 1.89
CA ILE A 293 10.36 6.04 1.59
C ILE A 293 9.50 5.91 2.85
N GLN A 294 8.87 7.00 3.26
CA GLN A 294 7.82 6.97 4.26
C GLN A 294 6.51 6.51 3.63
N LEU A 295 5.83 5.57 4.27
CA LEU A 295 4.53 5.06 3.81
C LEU A 295 3.44 5.66 4.69
N VAL A 296 2.38 6.18 4.06
CA VAL A 296 1.15 6.58 4.73
C VAL A 296 0.01 5.76 4.14
N VAL A 297 -0.48 4.79 4.90
CA VAL A 297 -1.38 3.75 4.41
C VAL A 297 -2.73 3.91 5.08
N ALA A 298 -3.82 3.83 4.31
CA ALA A 298 -5.16 3.60 4.84
C ALA A 298 -5.55 2.16 4.56
N THR A 299 -6.05 1.46 5.57
CA THR A 299 -6.42 0.05 5.41
C THR A 299 -7.51 -0.34 6.39
N HIS A 300 -8.24 -1.38 6.02
CA HIS A 300 -9.13 -2.12 6.90
C HIS A 300 -8.62 -3.53 7.18
N SER A 301 -7.52 -3.93 6.55
CA SER A 301 -6.97 -5.27 6.68
C SER A 301 -6.09 -5.41 7.93
N PRO A 302 -6.42 -6.34 8.84
CA PRO A 302 -5.53 -6.67 9.95
C PRO A 302 -4.16 -7.18 9.48
N ALA A 303 -4.10 -7.83 8.32
CA ALA A 303 -2.85 -8.33 7.74
C ALA A 303 -1.91 -7.19 7.33
N ILE A 304 -2.46 -6.09 6.81
CA ILE A 304 -1.67 -4.91 6.47
C ILE A 304 -1.19 -4.21 7.74
N ILE A 305 -2.08 -4.03 8.72
CA ILE A 305 -1.78 -3.34 9.99
C ILE A 305 -0.62 -4.02 10.73
N SER A 306 -0.61 -5.36 10.76
CA SER A 306 0.41 -6.15 11.45
C SER A 306 1.67 -6.43 10.61
N SER A 307 1.72 -6.00 9.35
CA SER A 307 2.81 -6.35 8.45
C SER A 307 4.12 -5.59 8.73
N LEU A 308 4.06 -4.38 9.27
CA LEU A 308 5.20 -3.44 9.26
C LEU A 308 5.60 -2.95 10.65
N LYS A 309 6.78 -3.37 11.12
CA LYS A 309 7.28 -3.07 12.49
C LYS A 309 7.54 -1.58 12.75
N ASN A 310 8.07 -0.85 11.77
CA ASN A 310 8.42 0.58 11.94
C ASN A 310 7.23 1.52 11.62
N ALA A 311 6.02 1.15 12.03
CA ALA A 311 4.81 1.90 11.73
C ALA A 311 4.14 2.41 13.01
N VAL A 312 3.54 3.59 12.93
CA VAL A 312 2.55 4.09 13.88
C VAL A 312 1.19 3.71 13.34
N ILE A 313 0.42 2.96 14.12
CA ILE A 313 -0.95 2.60 13.77
C ILE A 313 -1.88 3.57 14.49
N TYR A 314 -2.78 4.22 13.77
CA TYR A 314 -3.73 5.17 14.32
C TYR A 314 -5.15 4.77 13.94
N ASP A 315 -5.98 4.53 14.95
CA ASP A 315 -7.37 4.17 14.75
C ASP A 315 -8.25 5.42 14.77
N LEU A 316 -8.83 5.75 13.61
CA LEU A 316 -9.72 6.89 13.50
C LEU A 316 -11.03 6.72 14.28
N THR A 317 -11.44 5.49 14.56
CA THR A 317 -12.70 5.22 15.29
C THR A 317 -12.57 5.49 16.77
N SER A 318 -11.49 5.02 17.40
CA SER A 318 -11.18 5.33 18.81
C SER A 318 -10.51 6.70 18.98
N LYS A 319 -9.91 7.25 17.92
CA LYS A 319 -9.06 8.46 17.92
C LYS A 319 -7.82 8.32 18.80
N ASP A 320 -7.35 7.10 18.96
CA ASP A 320 -6.14 6.81 19.71
C ASP A 320 -5.09 6.14 18.82
N GLY A 321 -3.82 6.38 19.16
CA GLY A 321 -2.75 5.56 18.63
C GLY A 321 -2.95 4.13 19.11
N ALA A 322 -3.01 3.19 18.18
CA ALA A 322 -2.92 1.78 18.51
C ALA A 322 -1.54 1.56 19.16
N SER A 323 -1.55 0.97 20.35
CA SER A 323 -0.30 0.69 21.06
C SER A 323 0.55 -0.31 20.27
N ASP A 324 1.86 -0.33 20.51
CA ASP A 324 2.80 -1.21 19.79
C ASP A 324 2.46 -2.72 19.91
N TRP A 325 1.63 -3.14 20.88
CA TRP A 325 1.14 -4.54 20.95
C TRP A 325 0.31 -4.96 19.72
N VAL A 326 -0.29 -4.03 18.99
CA VAL A 326 -1.03 -4.31 17.74
C VAL A 326 -0.11 -4.93 16.68
N LEU A 327 1.19 -4.59 16.68
CA LEU A 327 2.19 -5.20 15.80
C LEU A 327 2.59 -6.62 16.24
N GLY A 328 2.40 -6.97 17.51
CA GLY A 328 2.68 -8.29 18.07
C GLY A 328 1.44 -9.18 18.26
N SER A 329 0.27 -8.68 17.89
CA SER A 329 -1.01 -9.38 18.08
C SER A 329 -1.18 -10.51 17.08
N SER A 330 -1.87 -11.57 17.51
CA SER A 330 -2.39 -12.54 16.55
C SER A 330 -3.48 -11.92 15.67
N PHE A 331 -3.71 -12.49 14.49
CA PHE A 331 -4.80 -12.05 13.61
C PHE A 331 -6.17 -12.10 14.32
N SER A 332 -6.43 -13.18 15.07
CA SER A 332 -7.66 -13.32 15.88
C SER A 332 -7.80 -12.21 16.93
N GLU A 333 -6.71 -11.87 17.61
CA GLU A 333 -6.72 -10.82 18.64
C GLU A 333 -7.01 -9.44 18.04
N LEU A 334 -6.44 -9.14 16.86
CA LEU A 334 -6.78 -7.91 16.12
C LEU A 334 -8.25 -7.89 15.73
N MET A 335 -8.74 -9.00 15.18
CA MET A 335 -10.14 -9.11 14.75
C MET A 335 -11.13 -8.86 15.89
N ILE A 336 -10.86 -9.42 17.07
CA ILE A 336 -11.71 -9.26 18.25
C ILE A 336 -11.52 -7.88 18.89
N LYS A 337 -10.28 -7.55 19.30
CA LYS A 337 -10.02 -6.35 20.13
C LYS A 337 -10.03 -5.06 19.34
N HIS A 338 -9.64 -5.09 18.06
CA HIS A 338 -9.48 -3.89 17.25
C HIS A 338 -10.62 -3.71 16.25
N PHE A 339 -11.06 -4.78 15.58
CA PHE A 339 -12.17 -4.71 14.61
C PHE A 339 -13.55 -4.97 15.22
N GLY A 340 -13.61 -5.37 16.49
CA GLY A 340 -14.86 -5.52 17.24
C GLY A 340 -15.69 -6.73 16.84
N LEU A 341 -15.04 -7.79 16.35
CA LEU A 341 -15.70 -9.09 16.22
C LEU A 341 -15.93 -9.71 17.59
N GLU A 342 -17.07 -10.37 17.76
CA GLU A 342 -17.43 -10.99 19.05
C GLU A 342 -16.49 -12.16 19.39
N ASN A 343 -15.99 -12.85 18.37
CA ASN A 343 -15.09 -14.00 18.49
C ASN A 343 -14.35 -14.24 17.15
N GLU A 344 -13.50 -15.26 17.11
CA GLU A 344 -12.71 -15.66 15.94
C GLU A 344 -13.39 -16.72 15.05
N TYR A 345 -14.59 -17.17 15.44
CA TYR A 345 -15.32 -18.24 14.78
C TYR A 345 -16.27 -17.70 13.71
N SER A 346 -16.68 -18.59 12.82
CA SER A 346 -17.78 -18.27 11.91
C SER A 346 -19.10 -18.26 12.68
N SER A 347 -20.10 -17.54 12.16
CA SER A 347 -21.45 -17.53 12.74
C SER A 347 -22.06 -18.93 12.89
N PHE A 348 -21.64 -19.89 12.06
CA PHE A 348 -22.05 -21.28 12.16
C PHE A 348 -21.35 -22.01 13.32
N ALA A 349 -20.03 -21.85 13.43
CA ALA A 349 -19.25 -22.42 14.53
C ALA A 349 -19.67 -21.82 15.88
N ASP A 350 -20.05 -20.55 15.93
CA ASP A 350 -20.59 -19.90 17.13
C ASP A 350 -21.82 -20.59 17.68
N LYS A 351 -22.75 -20.98 16.80
CA LYS A 351 -23.95 -21.71 17.21
C LYS A 351 -23.59 -23.07 17.80
N ILE A 352 -22.67 -23.78 17.14
CA ILE A 352 -22.18 -25.08 17.63
C ILE A 352 -21.52 -24.91 19.00
N ILE A 353 -20.64 -23.92 19.17
CA ILE A 353 -19.96 -23.64 20.44
C ILE A 353 -20.97 -23.25 21.53
N PHE A 354 -22.00 -22.48 21.19
CA PHE A 354 -23.09 -22.15 22.10
C PHE A 354 -23.83 -23.42 22.58
N ASP A 355 -24.19 -24.31 21.66
CA ASP A 355 -24.88 -25.56 21.95
C ASP A 355 -24.00 -26.51 22.79
N ILE A 356 -22.70 -26.58 22.50
CA ILE A 356 -21.71 -27.31 23.31
C ILE A 356 -21.67 -26.74 24.73
N ASN A 357 -21.51 -25.42 24.88
CA ASN A 357 -21.45 -24.77 26.19
C ASN A 357 -22.76 -24.92 26.98
N LYS A 358 -23.90 -25.03 26.31
CA LYS A 358 -25.18 -25.34 26.94
C LYS A 358 -25.21 -26.80 27.42
N ALA A 359 -24.85 -27.75 26.57
CA ALA A 359 -24.81 -29.17 26.92
C ALA A 359 -23.80 -29.50 28.05
N VAL A 360 -22.64 -28.83 28.06
CA VAL A 360 -21.65 -28.92 29.16
C VAL A 360 -22.24 -28.39 30.47
N ARG A 361 -22.94 -27.24 30.45
CA ARG A 361 -23.60 -26.69 31.65
C ARG A 361 -24.71 -27.61 32.18
N GLU A 362 -25.40 -28.31 31.29
CA GLU A 362 -26.43 -29.29 31.63
C GLU A 362 -25.85 -30.67 32.01
N ASN A 363 -24.52 -30.86 31.93
CA ASN A 363 -23.83 -32.16 32.05
C ASN A 363 -24.44 -33.27 31.17
N SER A 364 -24.98 -32.91 30.01
CA SER A 364 -25.66 -33.85 29.11
C SER A 364 -24.70 -34.42 28.07
N ILE A 365 -24.20 -35.63 28.33
CA ILE A 365 -23.33 -36.37 27.40
C ILE A 365 -24.07 -36.70 26.10
N ASP A 366 -25.36 -37.05 26.19
CA ASP A 366 -26.16 -37.39 25.02
C ASP A 366 -26.33 -36.20 24.08
N ASN A 367 -26.51 -34.98 24.64
CA ASN A 367 -26.55 -33.76 23.83
C ASN A 367 -25.19 -33.49 23.17
N LEU A 368 -24.06 -33.69 23.87
CA LEU A 368 -22.73 -33.54 23.28
C LEU A 368 -22.46 -34.55 22.16
N ARG A 369 -22.90 -35.81 22.32
CA ARG A 369 -22.83 -36.85 21.28
C ARG A 369 -23.73 -36.53 20.09
N ALA A 370 -24.94 -36.02 20.34
CA ALA A 370 -25.85 -35.58 19.29
C ALA A 370 -25.24 -34.44 18.48
N ILE A 371 -24.65 -33.43 19.14
CA ILE A 371 -23.95 -32.32 18.48
C ILE A 371 -22.80 -32.84 17.60
N LEU A 372 -22.01 -33.80 18.08
CA LEU A 372 -20.93 -34.43 17.31
C LEU A 372 -21.44 -35.09 16.02
N ILE A 373 -22.55 -35.83 16.09
CA ILE A 373 -23.12 -36.56 14.95
C ILE A 373 -23.79 -35.59 13.97
N GLU A 374 -24.60 -34.66 14.49
CA GLU A 374 -25.37 -33.72 13.67
C GLU A 374 -24.46 -32.73 12.93
N ASN A 375 -23.33 -32.35 13.53
CA ASN A 375 -22.42 -31.34 12.98
C ASN A 375 -21.10 -31.93 12.45
N ASP A 376 -21.02 -33.26 12.27
CA ASP A 376 -19.79 -33.98 11.92
C ASP A 376 -19.02 -33.37 10.73
N ARG A 377 -19.77 -32.93 9.69
CA ARG A 377 -19.22 -32.34 8.47
C ARG A 377 -18.65 -30.93 8.65
N TYR A 378 -18.99 -30.26 9.75
CA TYR A 378 -18.70 -28.85 9.99
C TYR A 378 -17.79 -28.62 11.20
N LEU A 379 -17.51 -29.67 11.98
CA LEU A 379 -16.58 -29.60 13.09
C LEU A 379 -15.15 -29.60 12.57
N THR A 380 -14.37 -28.61 13.01
CA THR A 380 -12.92 -28.65 12.82
C THR A 380 -12.32 -29.78 13.66
N PRO A 381 -11.16 -30.33 13.29
CA PRO A 381 -10.47 -31.31 14.12
C PRO A 381 -10.27 -30.84 15.57
N SER A 382 -9.96 -29.55 15.77
CA SER A 382 -9.79 -28.94 17.08
C SER A 382 -11.09 -28.91 17.89
N LEU A 383 -12.21 -28.48 17.29
CA LEU A 383 -13.52 -28.46 17.96
C LEU A 383 -14.02 -29.87 18.29
N ARG A 384 -13.77 -30.85 17.42
CA ARG A 384 -14.11 -32.26 17.71
C ARG A 384 -13.36 -32.77 18.93
N LEU A 385 -12.04 -32.55 18.98
CA LEU A 385 -11.21 -32.94 20.12
C LEU A 385 -11.67 -32.27 21.42
N GLU A 386 -12.08 -31.00 21.36
CA GLU A 386 -12.62 -30.29 22.50
C GLU A 386 -13.89 -30.95 23.04
N ILE A 387 -14.86 -31.28 22.17
CA ILE A 387 -16.11 -31.96 22.59
C ILE A 387 -15.81 -33.34 23.18
N GLU A 388 -14.95 -34.13 22.53
CA GLU A 388 -14.56 -35.44 23.03
C GLU A 388 -13.88 -35.35 24.40
N SER A 389 -13.01 -34.36 24.60
CA SER A 389 -12.40 -34.06 25.90
C SER A 389 -13.43 -33.68 26.95
N GLN A 390 -14.47 -32.91 26.60
CA GLN A 390 -15.56 -32.56 27.52
C GLN A 390 -16.39 -33.80 27.91
N ILE A 391 -16.68 -34.69 26.96
CA ILE A 391 -17.38 -35.96 27.24
C ILE A 391 -16.58 -36.82 28.21
N ILE A 392 -15.27 -36.95 28.00
CA ILE A 392 -14.39 -37.71 28.90
C ILE A 392 -14.36 -37.07 30.28
N SER A 393 -14.27 -35.74 30.36
CA SER A 393 -14.22 -35.03 31.64
C SER A 393 -15.51 -35.21 32.46
N ILE A 394 -16.68 -35.15 31.81
CA ILE A 394 -17.98 -35.37 32.47
C ILE A 394 -18.10 -36.82 32.93
N ASN A 395 -17.70 -37.80 32.11
CA ASN A 395 -17.68 -39.22 32.50
C ASN A 395 -16.80 -39.45 33.74
N SER A 396 -15.59 -38.89 33.77
CA SER A 396 -14.65 -39.05 34.89
C SER A 396 -15.08 -38.38 36.20
N ARG A 397 -16.11 -37.52 36.18
CA ARG A 397 -16.70 -36.89 37.38
C ARG A 397 -17.95 -37.62 37.87
N ALA A 398 -18.50 -38.53 37.06
CA ALA A 398 -19.68 -39.33 37.39
C ALA A 398 -19.31 -40.67 38.05
N ASP A 399 -18.06 -41.14 37.86
CA ASP A 399 -17.39 -42.20 38.60
C ASP A 399 -16.73 -41.67 39.88
#